data_AF-A0A948QNG6-F1
#
_entry.id   AF-A0A948QNG6-F1
#
_cell.length_a   1.000
_cell.length_b   1.000
_cell.length_c   1.000
_cell.angle_alpha   90.00
_cell.angle_beta   90.00
_cell.angle_gamma   90.00
#
_symmetry.space_group_name_H-M   'P 1'
#
loop_
_entity.id
_entity.type
_entity.pdbx_description
1 polymer ?
#
loop_
_entity_poly.entity_id
_entity_poly.type
_entity_poly.pdbx_seq_one_letter_code
_entity_poly.pdbx_strand_id
1 'polypeptide(L)'
;MIVFWRLLLAHLLTDFTFQTNGIARWKRESPVGVIVHSGIFLILSFVLCRQWLGQTWWKVPGWAAIVILFIIHSMEDHYRIWSIGKGGSNDNILFFLWDQSIHVVLLFLFSPVNNGNIIEEKVIVALCLLIGVTHFTSILIFYLEEAIYGHEHIFFRLKGKYYLIVERAAIFGCFLLPGRWWLVFAAVLILKPLISRVFTLNDFTRTNLIISPVSAVAFGLLARFILH
;
A
#
# COMPACT_ATOMS: atom_id res chain seq x y z
N MET A 1 -9.64 -8.63 -15.05
CA MET A 1 -10.40 -7.56 -14.36
C MET A 1 -9.63 -6.24 -14.40
N ILE A 2 -9.59 -5.57 -15.55
CA ILE A 2 -8.79 -4.36 -15.80
C ILE A 2 -9.10 -3.23 -14.81
N VAL A 3 -10.37 -2.83 -14.72
CA VAL A 3 -10.81 -1.68 -13.90
C VAL A 3 -10.47 -1.87 -12.42
N PHE A 4 -10.66 -3.08 -11.88
CA PHE A 4 -10.30 -3.38 -10.49
C PHE A 4 -8.85 -3.04 -10.18
N TRP A 5 -7.90 -3.53 -10.98
CA TRP A 5 -6.48 -3.32 -10.73
C TRP A 5 -6.08 -1.85 -10.84
N ARG A 6 -6.72 -1.09 -11.73
CA ARG A 6 -6.51 0.36 -11.87
C ARG A 6 -7.07 1.15 -10.69
N LEU A 7 -8.26 0.78 -10.21
CA LEU A 7 -8.83 1.35 -8.99
C LEU A 7 -7.99 1.00 -7.76
N LEU A 8 -7.50 -0.24 -7.66
CA LEU A 8 -6.59 -0.66 -6.60
C LEU A 8 -5.30 0.15 -6.65
N LEU A 9 -4.73 0.37 -7.84
CA LEU A 9 -3.55 1.23 -8.00
C LEU A 9 -3.83 2.67 -7.55
N ALA A 10 -4.98 3.24 -7.93
CA ALA A 10 -5.39 4.59 -7.50
C ALA A 10 -5.51 4.70 -5.98
N HIS A 11 -6.12 3.69 -5.34
CA HIS A 11 -6.22 3.58 -3.88
C HIS A 11 -4.85 3.50 -3.23
N LEU A 12 -4.00 2.57 -3.67
CA LEU A 12 -2.67 2.38 -3.12
C LEU A 12 -1.79 3.63 -3.24
N LEU A 13 -1.87 4.31 -4.38
CA LEU A 13 -1.18 5.58 -4.58
C LEU A 13 -1.70 6.65 -3.61
N THR A 14 -3.01 6.75 -3.42
CA THR A 14 -3.63 7.74 -2.54
C THR A 14 -3.22 7.52 -1.09
N ASP A 15 -3.49 6.35 -0.53
CA ASP A 15 -3.34 6.06 0.90
C ASP A 15 -1.90 5.92 1.36
N PHE A 16 -1.01 5.42 0.48
CA PHE A 16 0.34 5.05 0.87
C PHE A 16 1.44 5.91 0.26
N THR A 17 1.22 6.46 -0.93
CA THR A 17 2.25 7.20 -1.67
C THR A 17 2.06 8.70 -1.55
N PHE A 18 0.85 9.19 -1.83
CA PHE A 18 0.53 10.61 -1.83
C PHE A 18 0.02 11.13 -0.49
N GLN A 19 -0.35 10.26 0.45
CA GLN A 19 -0.63 10.64 1.83
C GLN A 19 0.65 11.03 2.58
N THR A 20 1.16 12.23 2.29
CA THR A 20 2.31 12.82 2.99
C THR A 20 1.98 13.06 4.46
N ASN A 21 3.01 13.24 5.31
CA ASN A 21 2.81 13.56 6.73
C ASN A 21 1.92 14.81 6.93
N GLY A 22 2.02 15.80 6.02
CA GLY A 22 1.19 17.00 6.05
C GLY A 22 -0.29 16.69 5.79
N ILE A 23 -0.58 15.88 4.76
CA ILE A 23 -1.95 15.46 4.43
C ILE A 23 -2.51 14.57 5.54
N ALA A 24 -1.72 13.62 6.04
CA ALA A 24 -2.12 12.74 7.15
C ALA A 24 -2.42 13.52 8.45
N ARG A 25 -1.73 14.64 8.70
CA ARG A 25 -2.01 15.54 9.82
C ARG A 25 -3.30 16.32 9.56
N TRP A 26 -3.42 16.97 8.40
CA TRP A 26 -4.60 17.77 8.06
C TRP A 26 -5.89 16.95 8.06
N LYS A 27 -5.82 15.71 7.55
CA LYS A 27 -6.89 14.72 7.59
C LYS A 27 -7.40 14.48 9.02
N ARG A 28 -6.49 14.34 9.99
CA ARG A 28 -6.84 14.15 11.41
C ARG A 28 -7.41 15.41 12.08
N GLU A 29 -7.03 16.58 11.60
CA GLU A 29 -7.42 17.87 12.19
C GLU A 29 -8.77 18.40 11.65
N SER A 30 -9.19 18.01 10.45
CA SER A 30 -10.41 18.54 9.84
C SER A 30 -11.08 17.61 8.81
N PRO A 31 -12.43 17.67 8.66
CA PRO A 31 -13.14 16.97 7.59
C PRO A 31 -12.72 17.41 6.18
N VAL A 32 -12.26 18.65 6.01
CA VAL A 32 -11.74 19.14 4.73
C VAL A 32 -10.47 18.39 4.34
N GLY A 33 -9.60 18.08 5.30
CA GLY A 33 -8.41 17.27 5.06
C GLY A 33 -8.75 15.85 4.57
N VAL A 34 -9.84 15.26 5.08
CA VAL A 34 -10.38 13.98 4.57
C VAL A 34 -10.78 14.11 3.11
N ILE A 35 -11.60 15.11 2.78
CA ILE A 35 -12.07 15.34 1.40
C ILE A 35 -10.90 15.56 0.45
N VAL A 36 -9.88 16.32 0.86
CA VAL A 36 -8.69 16.56 0.04
C VAL A 36 -7.90 15.28 -0.20
N HIS A 37 -7.70 14.46 0.83
CA HIS A 37 -7.05 13.14 0.71
C HIS A 37 -7.82 12.24 -0.26
N SER A 38 -9.12 12.04 -0.03
CA SER A 38 -9.96 11.22 -0.91
C SER A 38 -10.10 11.81 -2.31
N GLY A 39 -9.94 13.13 -2.46
CA GLY A 39 -9.90 13.82 -3.75
C GLY A 39 -8.73 13.38 -4.64
N ILE A 40 -7.62 12.96 -4.04
CA ILE A 40 -6.50 12.35 -4.77
C ILE A 40 -6.96 11.03 -5.40
N PHE A 41 -7.66 10.19 -4.64
CA PHE A 41 -8.23 8.93 -5.15
C PHE A 41 -9.21 9.19 -6.30
N LEU A 42 -10.09 10.18 -6.15
CA LEU A 42 -11.02 10.60 -7.20
C LEU A 42 -10.27 10.93 -8.49
N ILE A 43 -9.29 11.84 -8.43
CA ILE A 43 -8.52 12.28 -9.60
C ILE A 43 -7.77 11.11 -10.23
N LEU A 44 -7.04 10.32 -9.44
CA LEU A 44 -6.27 9.19 -9.94
C LEU A 44 -7.16 8.12 -10.57
N SER A 45 -8.32 7.83 -9.98
CA SER A 45 -9.28 6.88 -10.53
C SER A 45 -9.83 7.33 -11.88
N PHE A 46 -10.19 8.61 -12.02
CA PHE A 46 -10.62 9.18 -13.30
C PHE A 46 -9.52 9.11 -14.37
N VAL A 47 -8.27 9.43 -14.02
CA VAL A 47 -7.14 9.38 -14.94
C VAL A 47 -6.83 7.95 -15.36
N LEU A 48 -6.69 7.03 -14.39
CA LEU A 48 -6.33 5.65 -14.66
C LEU A 48 -7.44 4.88 -15.38
N CYS A 49 -8.71 5.18 -15.10
CA CYS A 49 -9.85 4.48 -15.69
C CYS A 49 -10.49 5.21 -16.88
N ARG A 50 -9.86 6.27 -17.42
CA ARG A 50 -10.44 7.16 -18.44
C ARG A 50 -11.13 6.45 -19.62
N GLN A 51 -10.58 5.32 -20.07
CA GLN A 51 -11.09 4.59 -21.23
C GLN A 51 -12.36 3.78 -20.94
N TRP A 52 -12.67 3.54 -19.66
CA TRP A 52 -13.78 2.68 -19.23
C TRP A 52 -14.90 3.44 -18.50
N LEU A 53 -14.79 4.76 -18.35
CA LEU A 53 -15.74 5.59 -17.58
C LEU A 53 -17.18 5.57 -18.12
N GLY A 54 -17.35 5.35 -19.42
CA GLY A 54 -18.67 5.26 -20.06
C GLY A 54 -19.33 3.89 -19.94
N GLN A 55 -18.60 2.86 -19.51
CA GLN A 55 -19.14 1.51 -19.38
C GLN A 55 -19.98 1.38 -18.10
N THR A 56 -20.95 0.46 -18.10
CA THR A 56 -21.72 0.13 -16.90
C THR A 56 -20.84 -0.68 -15.94
N TRP A 57 -20.61 -0.13 -14.75
CA TRP A 57 -19.94 -0.80 -13.66
C TRP A 57 -20.97 -1.10 -12.58
N TRP A 58 -21.12 -2.38 -12.24
CA TRP A 58 -22.22 -2.89 -11.43
C TRP A 58 -23.61 -2.54 -11.98
N LYS A 59 -24.12 -1.33 -11.70
CA LYS A 59 -25.46 -0.82 -12.05
C LYS A 59 -25.47 0.64 -12.53
N VAL A 60 -24.32 1.30 -12.53
CA VAL A 60 -24.17 2.73 -12.84
C VAL A 60 -23.05 2.92 -13.87
N PRO A 61 -23.00 4.03 -14.61
CA PRO A 61 -21.84 4.31 -15.46
C PRO A 61 -20.58 4.46 -14.62
N GLY A 62 -19.42 4.07 -15.17
CA GLY A 62 -18.16 3.99 -14.44
C GLY A 62 -17.72 5.30 -13.77
N TRP A 63 -17.97 6.44 -14.40
CA TRP A 63 -17.70 7.75 -13.76
C TRP A 63 -18.52 7.94 -12.48
N ALA A 64 -19.78 7.49 -12.46
CA ALA A 64 -20.66 7.60 -11.29
C ALA A 64 -20.23 6.59 -10.21
N ALA A 65 -19.80 5.40 -10.59
CA ALA A 65 -19.21 4.42 -9.67
C ALA A 65 -17.98 5.01 -8.96
N ILE A 66 -17.08 5.71 -9.67
CA ILE A 66 -15.93 6.39 -9.06
C ILE A 66 -16.37 7.47 -8.07
N VAL A 67 -17.36 8.29 -8.41
CA VAL A 67 -17.88 9.33 -7.50
C VAL A 67 -18.48 8.71 -6.24
N ILE A 68 -19.23 7.60 -6.37
CA ILE A 68 -19.77 6.87 -5.22
C ILE A 68 -18.63 6.30 -4.37
N LEU A 69 -17.63 5.67 -4.98
CA LEU A 69 -16.45 5.15 -4.26
C LEU A 69 -15.69 6.27 -3.54
N PHE A 70 -15.56 7.45 -4.14
CA PHE A 70 -14.95 8.62 -3.48
C PHE A 70 -15.74 9.05 -2.24
N ILE A 71 -17.07 9.09 -2.32
CA ILE A 71 -17.93 9.43 -1.18
C ILE A 71 -17.76 8.38 -0.07
N ILE A 72 -17.82 7.09 -0.41
CA ILE A 72 -17.67 5.99 0.55
C ILE A 72 -16.28 6.04 1.19
N HIS A 73 -15.21 6.16 0.40
CA HIS A 73 -13.84 6.31 0.92
C HIS A 73 -13.75 7.50 1.88
N SER A 74 -14.31 8.66 1.53
CA SER A 74 -14.31 9.84 2.41
C SER A 74 -15.05 9.57 3.72
N MET A 75 -16.17 8.85 3.66
CA MET A 75 -16.95 8.47 4.85
C MET A 75 -16.20 7.47 5.73
N GLU A 76 -15.55 6.48 5.13
CA GLU A 76 -14.75 5.46 5.84
C GLU A 76 -13.56 6.09 6.54
N ASP A 77 -12.80 6.93 5.85
CA ASP A 77 -11.68 7.65 6.44
C ASP A 77 -12.13 8.58 7.58
N HIS A 78 -13.25 9.28 7.39
CA HIS A 78 -13.83 10.11 8.44
C HIS A 78 -14.27 9.27 9.65
N TYR A 79 -14.94 8.15 9.39
CA TYR A 79 -15.36 7.22 10.42
C TYR A 79 -14.17 6.66 11.20
N ARG A 80 -13.08 6.27 10.51
CA ARG A 80 -11.84 5.79 11.13
C ARG A 80 -11.27 6.83 12.11
N ILE A 81 -11.15 8.08 11.66
CA ILE A 81 -10.63 9.18 12.49
C ILE A 81 -11.53 9.44 13.69
N TRP A 82 -12.85 9.47 13.46
CA TRP A 82 -13.82 9.65 14.53
C TRP A 82 -13.78 8.50 15.54
N SER A 83 -13.69 7.25 15.07
CA SER A 83 -13.65 6.04 15.89
C SER A 83 -12.42 6.00 16.79
N ILE A 84 -11.25 6.39 16.28
CA ILE A 84 -10.00 6.49 17.06
C ILE A 84 -10.05 7.69 18.01
N GLY A 85 -10.43 8.87 17.52
CA GLY A 85 -10.33 10.11 18.29
C GLY A 85 -11.44 10.32 19.33
N LYS A 86 -12.68 9.97 19.00
CA LYS A 86 -13.87 10.19 19.84
C LYS A 86 -14.57 8.91 20.26
N GLY A 87 -14.53 7.88 19.41
CA GLY A 87 -15.19 6.60 19.65
C GLY A 87 -14.43 5.65 20.59
N GLY A 88 -13.23 6.03 21.04
CA GLY A 88 -12.42 5.23 21.97
C GLY A 88 -11.87 3.93 21.40
N SER A 89 -11.88 3.77 20.07
CA SER A 89 -11.30 2.59 19.42
C SER A 89 -9.78 2.69 19.38
N ASN A 90 -9.10 1.56 19.60
CA ASN A 90 -7.64 1.51 19.57
C ASN A 90 -7.14 1.51 18.10
N ASP A 91 -6.24 2.43 17.76
CA ASP A 91 -5.54 2.41 16.48
C ASP A 91 -4.49 1.28 16.50
N ASN A 92 -4.88 0.09 16.04
CA ASN A 92 -4.03 -1.10 16.05
C ASN A 92 -3.99 -1.77 14.67
N ILE A 93 -3.12 -2.77 14.55
CA ILE A 93 -2.93 -3.50 13.30
C ILE A 93 -4.22 -4.13 12.75
N LEU A 94 -5.10 -4.65 13.61
CA LEU A 94 -6.34 -5.28 13.18
C LEU A 94 -7.29 -4.24 12.59
N PHE A 95 -7.39 -3.07 13.23
CA PHE A 95 -8.21 -1.97 12.73
C PHE A 95 -7.68 -1.42 11.40
N PHE A 96 -6.37 -1.29 11.26
CA PHE A 96 -5.73 -0.95 9.98
C PHE A 96 -6.02 -1.99 8.88
N LEU A 97 -5.86 -3.29 9.16
CA LEU A 97 -6.13 -4.34 8.17
C LEU A 97 -7.62 -4.42 7.80
N TRP A 98 -8.50 -4.20 8.77
CA TRP A 98 -9.95 -4.14 8.55
C TRP A 98 -10.31 -2.99 7.61
N ASP A 99 -9.82 -1.78 7.89
CA ASP A 99 -9.99 -0.60 7.06
C ASP A 99 -9.54 -0.86 5.60
N GLN A 100 -8.35 -1.40 5.41
CA GLN A 100 -7.84 -1.71 4.07
C GLN A 100 -8.61 -2.84 3.37
N SER A 101 -9.15 -3.80 4.13
CA SER A 101 -9.98 -4.87 3.57
C SER A 101 -11.30 -4.34 3.04
N ILE A 102 -11.95 -3.42 3.76
CA ILE A 102 -13.20 -2.81 3.30
C ILE A 102 -12.97 -2.06 1.98
N HIS A 103 -11.93 -1.23 1.91
CA HIS A 103 -11.58 -0.52 0.68
C HIS A 103 -11.43 -1.49 -0.50
N VAL A 104 -10.62 -2.54 -0.36
CA VAL A 104 -10.40 -3.53 -1.43
C VAL A 104 -11.69 -4.22 -1.84
N VAL A 105 -12.55 -4.60 -0.88
CA VAL A 105 -13.85 -5.22 -1.16
C VAL A 105 -14.76 -4.28 -1.95
N LEU A 106 -14.83 -3.00 -1.57
CA LEU A 106 -15.64 -2.02 -2.28
C LEU A 106 -15.13 -1.77 -3.70
N LEU A 107 -13.82 -1.65 -3.89
CA LEU A 107 -13.22 -1.53 -5.23
C LEU A 107 -13.56 -2.74 -6.09
N PHE A 108 -13.54 -3.95 -5.52
CA PHE A 108 -13.92 -5.17 -6.22
C PHE A 108 -15.40 -5.15 -6.61
N LEU A 109 -16.30 -4.84 -5.68
CA LEU A 109 -17.74 -4.84 -5.91
C LEU A 109 -18.17 -3.81 -6.98
N PHE A 110 -17.56 -2.63 -6.98
CA PHE A 110 -17.82 -1.60 -7.98
C PHE A 110 -17.04 -1.77 -9.28
N SER A 111 -16.16 -2.76 -9.38
CA SER A 111 -15.47 -3.07 -10.63
C SER A 111 -16.30 -4.01 -11.52
N PRO A 112 -16.36 -3.79 -12.84
CA PRO A 112 -17.00 -4.74 -13.75
C PRO A 112 -16.25 -6.08 -13.76
N VAL A 113 -17.01 -7.16 -13.60
CA VAL A 113 -16.50 -8.53 -13.74
C VAL A 113 -16.54 -8.90 -15.22
N ASN A 114 -15.38 -8.93 -15.86
CA ASN A 114 -15.24 -9.46 -17.22
C ASN A 114 -14.91 -10.95 -17.16
N ASN A 115 -15.49 -11.75 -18.06
CA ASN A 115 -15.22 -13.19 -18.22
C ASN A 115 -13.79 -13.53 -18.73
N GLY A 116 -12.92 -12.54 -18.83
CA GLY A 116 -11.51 -12.71 -19.23
C GLY A 116 -10.60 -13.05 -18.05
N ASN A 117 -9.29 -13.01 -18.31
CA ASN A 117 -8.28 -13.25 -17.27
C ASN A 117 -8.42 -12.24 -16.11
N ILE A 118 -8.27 -12.73 -14.88
CA ILE A 118 -8.28 -11.88 -13.67
C ILE A 118 -7.13 -10.87 -13.75
N ILE A 119 -5.95 -11.32 -14.19
CA ILE A 119 -4.72 -10.52 -14.36
C ILE A 119 -4.46 -10.29 -15.84
N GLU A 120 -5.09 -9.25 -16.39
CA GLU A 120 -4.91 -8.85 -17.79
C GLU A 120 -3.81 -7.80 -17.94
N GLU A 121 -3.79 -6.81 -17.05
CA GLU A 121 -2.82 -5.71 -17.08
C GLU A 121 -1.63 -5.97 -16.16
N LYS A 122 -0.76 -6.88 -16.62
CA LYS A 122 0.47 -7.30 -15.94
C LYS A 122 1.28 -6.14 -15.34
N VAL A 123 1.44 -5.03 -16.07
CA VAL A 123 2.19 -3.84 -15.61
C VAL A 123 1.49 -3.13 -14.46
N ILE A 124 0.17 -2.94 -14.53
CA ILE A 124 -0.61 -2.30 -13.44
C ILE A 124 -0.53 -3.14 -12.18
N VAL A 125 -0.66 -4.46 -12.32
CA VAL A 125 -0.50 -5.39 -11.18
C VAL A 125 0.90 -5.31 -10.60
N ALA A 126 1.95 -5.26 -11.43
CA ALA A 126 3.32 -5.08 -10.94
C ALA A 126 3.53 -3.76 -10.18
N LEU A 127 2.87 -2.67 -10.60
CA LEU A 127 2.88 -1.40 -9.86
C LEU A 127 2.15 -1.49 -8.52
N CYS A 128 1.00 -2.18 -8.46
CA CYS A 128 0.33 -2.45 -7.19
C CYS A 128 1.23 -3.24 -6.23
N LEU A 129 1.91 -4.27 -6.74
CA LEU A 129 2.86 -5.07 -5.95
C LEU A 129 4.06 -4.23 -5.48
N LEU A 130 4.59 -3.35 -6.34
CA LEU A 130 5.67 -2.44 -5.98
C LEU A 130 5.25 -1.52 -4.82
N ILE A 131 4.09 -0.88 -4.90
CA ILE A 131 3.58 0.00 -3.81
C ILE A 131 3.27 -0.83 -2.56
N GLY A 132 2.72 -2.03 -2.73
CA GLY A 132 2.47 -2.98 -1.66
C GLY A 132 3.74 -3.31 -0.87
N VAL A 133 4.83 -3.66 -1.56
CA VAL A 133 6.08 -4.01 -0.89
C VAL A 133 6.84 -2.80 -0.35
N THR A 134 6.72 -1.64 -0.98
CA THR A 134 7.46 -0.44 -0.55
C THR A 134 6.72 0.31 0.54
N HIS A 135 5.53 0.84 0.25
CA HIS A 135 4.82 1.75 1.12
C HIS A 135 3.88 1.03 2.10
N PHE A 136 2.99 0.16 1.62
CA PHE A 136 2.05 -0.58 2.48
C PHE A 136 2.81 -1.38 3.55
N THR A 137 3.82 -2.14 3.13
CA THR A 137 4.65 -2.91 4.07
C THR A 137 5.37 -2.03 5.09
N SER A 138 5.72 -0.78 4.77
CA SER A 138 6.30 0.14 5.77
C SER A 138 5.31 0.42 6.91
N ILE A 139 4.04 0.66 6.57
CA ILE A 139 2.98 0.92 7.54
C ILE A 139 2.64 -0.36 8.30
N LEU A 140 2.63 -1.50 7.64
CA LEU A 140 2.43 -2.79 8.30
C LEU A 140 3.52 -3.08 9.33
N ILE A 141 4.80 -2.86 8.97
CA ILE A 141 5.92 -3.01 9.91
C ILE A 141 5.78 -2.05 11.08
N PHE A 142 5.35 -0.80 10.84
CA PHE A 142 5.08 0.17 11.90
C PHE A 142 4.07 -0.38 12.92
N TYR A 143 2.91 -0.86 12.47
CA TYR A 143 1.88 -1.40 13.36
C TYR A 143 2.30 -2.71 14.04
N LEU A 144 3.10 -3.55 13.38
CA LEU A 144 3.66 -4.76 13.99
C LEU A 144 4.68 -4.41 15.08
N GLU A 145 5.55 -3.44 14.83
CA GLU A 145 6.50 -2.96 15.82
C GLU A 145 5.81 -2.33 17.01
N GLU A 146 4.75 -1.54 16.79
CA GLU A 146 3.90 -1.00 17.85
C GLU A 146 3.30 -2.11 18.72
N ALA A 147 2.76 -3.16 18.09
CA ALA A 147 2.16 -4.29 18.81
C ALA A 147 3.20 -5.10 19.62
N ILE A 148 4.44 -5.21 19.14
CA ILE A 148 5.49 -6.03 19.79
C ILE A 148 6.26 -5.23 20.85
N TYR A 149 6.58 -3.97 20.58
CA TYR A 149 7.51 -3.17 21.39
C TYR A 149 6.85 -2.02 22.14
N GLY A 150 5.57 -1.73 21.89
CA GLY A 150 4.85 -0.62 22.51
C GLY A 150 5.13 0.75 21.87
N HIS A 151 4.21 1.68 22.12
CA HIS A 151 4.14 2.95 21.39
C HIS A 151 5.30 3.93 21.71
N GLU A 152 5.84 3.88 22.92
CA GLU A 152 6.88 4.80 23.41
C GLU A 152 8.22 4.66 22.69
N HIS A 153 8.46 3.51 22.07
CA HIS A 153 9.72 3.22 21.40
C HIS A 153 9.74 3.57 19.91
N ILE A 154 8.65 4.08 19.35
CA ILE A 154 8.45 4.24 17.90
C ILE A 154 9.11 5.51 17.35
N PHE A 155 9.17 6.59 18.15
CA PHE A 155 9.56 7.93 17.68
C PHE A 155 11.02 8.01 17.18
N PHE A 156 11.94 7.22 17.75
CA PHE A 156 13.34 7.16 17.29
C PHE A 156 13.53 6.31 16.02
N ARG A 157 12.54 5.50 15.62
CA ARG A 157 12.66 4.44 14.60
C ARG A 157 12.21 4.83 13.18
N LEU A 158 11.77 6.09 12.99
CA LEU A 158 11.44 6.64 11.67
C LEU A 158 12.69 7.04 10.85
N LYS A 159 13.85 7.19 11.51
CA LYS A 159 15.14 7.43 10.87
C LYS A 159 15.58 6.17 10.13
N GLY A 160 15.39 6.14 8.81
CA GLY A 160 15.74 5.00 7.96
C GLY A 160 14.55 4.38 7.22
N LYS A 161 13.31 4.86 7.42
CA LYS A 161 12.14 4.41 6.65
C LYS A 161 12.38 4.46 5.13
N TYR A 162 12.92 5.56 4.63
CA TYR A 162 13.18 5.73 3.19
C TYR A 162 14.28 4.80 2.67
N TYR A 163 15.31 4.54 3.49
CA TYR A 163 16.35 3.57 3.15
C TYR A 163 15.73 2.17 2.95
N LEU A 164 14.86 1.75 3.86
CA LEU A 164 14.18 0.45 3.78
C LEU A 164 13.18 0.38 2.62
N ILE A 165 12.52 1.49 2.27
CA ILE A 165 11.66 1.58 1.08
C ILE A 165 12.50 1.35 -0.19
N VAL A 166 13.62 2.06 -0.32
CA VAL A 166 14.53 1.92 -1.47
C VAL A 166 15.11 0.52 -1.54
N GLU A 167 15.50 -0.06 -0.40
CA GLU A 167 15.99 -1.43 -0.32
C GLU A 167 14.95 -2.43 -0.85
N ARG A 168 13.70 -2.36 -0.38
CA ARG A 168 12.63 -3.25 -0.86
C ARG A 168 12.34 -3.04 -2.34
N ALA A 169 12.35 -1.81 -2.83
CA ALA A 169 12.20 -1.50 -4.25
C ALA A 169 13.32 -2.11 -5.09
N ALA A 170 14.58 -2.02 -4.63
CA ALA A 170 15.73 -2.61 -5.31
C ALA A 170 15.65 -4.14 -5.37
N ILE A 171 15.33 -4.79 -4.24
CA ILE A 171 15.14 -6.25 -4.19
C ILE A 171 14.01 -6.66 -5.14
N PHE A 172 12.85 -6.00 -5.05
CA PHE A 172 11.70 -6.26 -5.93
C PHE A 172 12.07 -6.11 -7.41
N GLY A 173 12.72 -5.01 -7.78
CA GLY A 173 13.15 -4.75 -9.16
C GLY A 173 14.08 -5.82 -9.72
N CYS A 174 14.94 -6.41 -8.89
CA CYS A 174 15.84 -7.49 -9.31
C CYS A 174 15.11 -8.78 -9.68
N PHE A 175 13.94 -9.05 -9.11
CA PHE A 175 13.11 -10.18 -9.54
C PHE A 175 12.50 -9.98 -10.93
N LEU A 176 12.34 -8.72 -11.37
CA LEU A 176 11.82 -8.36 -12.69
C LEU A 176 12.89 -8.44 -13.78
N LEU A 177 14.19 -8.49 -13.42
CA LEU A 177 15.27 -8.59 -14.38
C LEU A 177 15.37 -10.02 -14.97
N PRO A 178 15.71 -10.15 -16.28
CA PRO A 178 15.86 -11.44 -16.93
C PRO A 178 17.02 -12.24 -16.33
N GLY A 179 16.87 -13.56 -16.21
CA GLY A 179 17.90 -14.43 -15.60
C GLY A 179 17.79 -14.54 -14.07
N ARG A 180 18.90 -14.89 -13.39
CA ARG A 180 18.89 -15.23 -11.96
C ARG A 180 19.45 -14.12 -11.04
N TRP A 181 19.28 -12.86 -11.41
CA TRP A 181 19.77 -11.70 -10.62
C TRP A 181 19.26 -11.66 -9.19
N TRP A 182 18.11 -12.27 -8.92
CA TRP A 182 17.60 -12.48 -7.56
C TRP A 182 18.57 -13.24 -6.63
N LEU A 183 19.48 -14.07 -7.17
CA LEU A 183 20.53 -14.75 -6.39
C LEU A 183 21.55 -13.77 -5.79
N VAL A 184 21.89 -12.69 -6.52
CA VAL A 184 22.81 -11.66 -6.03
C VAL A 184 22.22 -10.97 -4.81
N PHE A 185 20.92 -10.67 -4.83
CA PHE A 185 20.25 -10.06 -3.69
C PHE A 185 19.96 -11.05 -2.56
N ALA A 186 19.69 -12.33 -2.85
CA ALA A 186 19.66 -13.36 -1.82
C ALA A 186 20.98 -13.43 -1.05
N ALA A 187 22.12 -13.28 -1.74
CA ALA A 187 23.43 -13.19 -1.09
C ALA A 187 23.57 -11.91 -0.24
N VAL A 188 23.16 -10.75 -0.74
CA VAL A 188 23.14 -9.49 0.03
C VAL A 188 22.25 -9.59 1.27
N LEU A 189 21.09 -10.26 1.18
CA LEU A 189 20.19 -10.48 2.29
C LEU A 189 20.79 -11.37 3.38
N ILE A 190 21.53 -12.43 3.00
CA ILE A 190 22.25 -13.30 3.94
C ILE A 190 23.41 -12.54 4.61
N LEU A 191 24.07 -11.64 3.87
CA LEU A 191 25.19 -10.84 4.38
C LEU A 191 24.73 -9.64 5.23
N LYS A 192 23.48 -9.21 5.11
CA LYS A 192 22.95 -8.02 5.81
C LYS A 192 23.09 -8.04 7.34
N PRO A 193 22.82 -9.15 8.06
CA PRO A 193 23.04 -9.22 9.51
C PRO A 193 24.53 -9.13 9.91
N LEU A 194 25.44 -9.51 9.01
CA LEU A 194 26.88 -9.38 9.21
C LEU A 194 27.31 -7.93 8.95
N ILE A 195 26.80 -7.32 7.88
CA ILE A 195 27.04 -5.92 7.53
C ILE A 195 26.49 -4.98 8.61
N SER A 196 25.30 -5.22 9.14
CA SER A 196 24.69 -4.38 10.18
C SER A 196 25.48 -4.38 11.49
N ARG A 197 26.15 -5.49 11.82
CA ARG A 197 27.08 -5.58 12.96
C ARG A 197 28.37 -4.79 12.73
N VAL A 198 28.85 -4.71 11.48
CA VAL A 198 30.09 -4.00 11.12
C VAL A 198 29.87 -2.49 11.02
N PHE A 199 28.71 -2.05 10.50
CA PHE A 199 28.43 -0.63 10.26
C PHE A 199 27.67 0.07 11.39
N THR A 200 27.49 -0.56 12.57
CA THR A 200 26.77 0.04 13.72
C THR A 200 25.40 0.61 13.34
N LEU A 201 24.66 -0.10 12.46
CA LEU A 201 23.28 0.26 12.10
C LEU A 201 22.31 -0.17 13.23
N ASN A 202 22.52 0.38 14.43
CA ASN A 202 21.83 0.02 15.68
C ASN A 202 20.37 0.50 15.76
N ASP A 203 19.85 1.16 14.73
CA ASP A 203 18.53 1.80 14.77
C ASP A 203 17.39 0.92 14.24
N PHE A 204 17.67 -0.25 13.66
CA PHE A 204 16.65 -1.13 13.06
C PHE A 204 16.21 -2.27 14.00
N THR A 205 14.89 -2.48 14.11
CA THR A 205 14.35 -3.58 14.91
C THR A 205 14.56 -4.93 14.23
N ARG A 206 14.52 -6.01 15.02
CA ARG A 206 14.51 -7.39 14.48
C ARG A 206 13.32 -7.63 13.55
N THR A 207 12.15 -7.08 13.90
CA THR A 207 10.94 -7.13 13.08
C THR A 207 11.20 -6.55 11.69
N ASN A 208 11.82 -5.37 11.61
CA ASN A 208 12.14 -4.73 10.34
C ASN A 208 13.17 -5.52 9.53
N LEU A 209 14.24 -5.97 10.20
CA LEU A 209 15.32 -6.74 9.57
C LEU A 209 14.85 -8.06 8.97
N ILE A 210 13.77 -8.66 9.49
CA ILE A 210 13.21 -9.91 8.99
C ILE A 210 12.08 -9.65 7.98
N ILE A 211 11.09 -8.83 8.34
CA ILE A 211 9.88 -8.65 7.53
C ILE A 211 10.17 -7.89 6.25
N SER A 212 11.04 -6.87 6.29
CA SER A 212 11.39 -6.07 5.12
C SER A 212 11.95 -6.92 3.96
N PRO A 213 12.98 -7.75 4.16
CA PRO A 213 13.49 -8.58 3.07
C PRO A 213 12.56 -9.75 2.70
N VAL A 214 11.88 -10.37 3.66
CA VAL A 214 10.95 -11.48 3.38
C VAL A 214 9.79 -11.01 2.50
N SER A 215 9.20 -9.86 2.81
CA SER A 215 8.15 -9.25 1.97
C SER A 215 8.67 -8.90 0.58
N ALA A 216 9.86 -8.30 0.46
CA ALA A 216 10.47 -7.97 -0.83
C ALA A 216 10.68 -9.20 -1.73
N VAL A 217 11.16 -10.30 -1.16
CA VAL A 217 11.32 -11.57 -1.88
C VAL A 217 9.96 -12.15 -2.25
N ALA A 218 9.00 -12.19 -1.34
CA ALA A 218 7.67 -12.75 -1.60
C ALA A 218 6.94 -11.99 -2.72
N PHE A 219 6.88 -10.66 -2.65
CA PHE A 219 6.28 -9.83 -3.69
C PHE A 219 7.07 -9.88 -5.00
N GLY A 220 8.41 -9.95 -4.94
CA GLY A 220 9.25 -10.08 -6.12
C GLY A 220 9.02 -11.40 -6.88
N LEU A 221 8.95 -12.52 -6.15
CA LEU A 221 8.60 -13.83 -6.71
C LEU A 221 7.20 -13.82 -7.34
N LEU A 222 6.22 -13.24 -6.65
CA LEU A 222 4.86 -13.11 -7.16
C LEU A 222 4.82 -12.26 -8.44
N ALA A 223 5.49 -11.11 -8.46
CA ALA A 223 5.57 -10.26 -9.64
C ALA A 223 6.24 -10.99 -10.80
N ARG A 224 7.33 -11.73 -10.55
CA ARG A 224 8.00 -12.53 -11.57
C ARG A 224 7.08 -13.60 -12.16
N PHE A 225 6.33 -14.32 -11.33
CA PHE A 225 5.36 -15.33 -11.76
C PHE A 225 4.21 -14.75 -12.60
N ILE A 226 3.80 -13.51 -12.31
CA ILE A 226 2.75 -12.83 -13.07
C ILE A 226 3.27 -12.33 -14.42
N LEU A 227 4.50 -11.83 -14.45
CA LEU A 227 5.07 -11.21 -15.65
C LEU A 227 5.59 -12.24 -16.67
N HIS A 228 6.23 -13.32 -16.20
CA HIS A 228 6.84 -14.38 -17.01
C HIS A 228 6.05 -15.67 -16.96
#